data_AF-A0A973KJ22-F1
#
_entry.id   AF-A0A973KJ22-F1
#
_cell.length_a   1.000
_cell.length_b   1.000
_cell.length_c   1.000
_cell.angle_alpha   90.00
_cell.angle_beta   90.00
_cell.angle_gamma   90.00
#
_symmetry.space_group_name_H-M   'P 1'
#
loop_
_entity.id
_entity.type
_entity.pdbx_description
1 polymer ?
#
loop_
_entity_poly.entity_id
_entity_poly.type
_entity_poly.pdbx_seq_one_letter_code
_entity_poly.pdbx_strand_id
1 'polypeptide(L)'
;PGLQLVNTGSTAVGLSTVTVRYWFTGEAGASTYTSYIDYAALGSSNITTKVVAMSAARTGADHYLEVGFTSGAGSLAAGKATGDIQNRLNKTDWSNFSETDDYSYGTNTSYADAPKITVYVGGTLVYGTEPS
;
A
#
# COMPACT_ATOMS: atom_id res chain seq x y z
N PRO A 1 -3.99 6.54 -0.01
CA PRO A 1 -4.51 5.73 1.14
C PRO A 1 -3.71 5.99 2.43
N GLY A 2 -4.38 6.06 3.58
CA GLY A 2 -3.72 6.05 4.89
C GLY A 2 -3.47 4.61 5.36
N LEU A 3 -2.24 4.29 5.74
CA LEU A 3 -1.82 2.95 6.14
C LEU A 3 -1.14 2.95 7.53
N GLN A 4 -1.25 1.83 8.23
CA GLN A 4 -0.49 1.50 9.43
C GLN A 4 -0.25 -0.02 9.41
N LEU A 5 1.01 -0.46 9.50
CA LEU A 5 1.31 -1.89 9.63
C LEU A 5 1.53 -2.22 11.11
N VAL A 6 1.01 -3.36 11.54
CA VAL A 6 1.21 -3.91 12.88
C VAL A 6 1.90 -5.26 12.76
N ASN A 7 3.00 -5.45 13.49
CA ASN A 7 3.61 -6.76 13.61
C ASN A 7 2.88 -7.55 14.70
N THR A 8 2.01 -8.47 14.29
CA THR A 8 1.24 -9.35 15.18
C THR A 8 1.98 -10.64 15.57
N GLY A 9 3.20 -10.83 15.05
CA GLY A 9 4.05 -11.98 15.37
C GLY A 9 4.80 -11.84 16.70
N SER A 10 5.68 -12.81 16.98
CA SER A 10 6.50 -12.88 18.20
C SER A 10 7.94 -12.42 18.02
N THR A 11 8.38 -12.12 16.80
CA THR A 11 9.75 -11.70 16.47
C THR A 11 9.74 -10.39 15.68
N ALA A 12 10.86 -9.65 15.72
CA ALA A 12 11.02 -8.44 14.92
C ALA A 12 11.10 -8.77 13.42
N VAL A 13 10.50 -7.93 12.59
CA VAL A 13 10.54 -8.04 11.13
C VAL A 13 11.30 -6.85 10.56
N GLY A 14 12.34 -7.09 9.76
CA GLY A 14 13.04 -6.01 9.05
C GLY A 14 12.12 -5.38 8.00
N LEU A 15 11.84 -4.08 8.10
CA LEU A 15 10.85 -3.42 7.24
C LEU A 15 11.27 -3.41 5.77
N SER A 16 12.56 -3.44 5.47
CA SER A 16 13.07 -3.50 4.09
C SER A 16 12.69 -4.76 3.31
N THR A 17 12.18 -5.80 3.98
CA THR A 17 11.65 -7.01 3.33
C THR A 17 10.13 -6.96 3.14
N VAL A 18 9.47 -5.92 3.65
CA VAL A 18 8.02 -5.78 3.67
C VAL A 18 7.55 -4.94 2.49
N THR A 19 6.51 -5.40 1.81
CA THR A 19 5.75 -4.58 0.86
C THR A 19 4.26 -4.66 1.15
N VAL A 20 3.54 -3.58 0.87
CA VAL A 20 2.08 -3.48 0.96
C VAL A 20 1.53 -3.12 -0.40
N ARG A 21 0.44 -3.77 -0.84
CA ARG A 21 -0.24 -3.46 -2.09
C ARG A 21 -1.67 -3.02 -1.84
N TYR A 22 -1.98 -1.83 -2.34
CA TYR A 22 -3.32 -1.29 -2.49
C TYR A 22 -3.74 -1.46 -3.95
N TRP A 23 -4.77 -2.24 -4.20
CA TRP A 23 -5.26 -2.67 -5.51
C TRP A 23 -6.39 -1.74 -5.98
N PHE A 24 -6.29 -1.27 -7.22
CA PHE A 24 -7.18 -0.24 -7.76
C PHE A 24 -7.30 -0.37 -9.28
N THR A 25 -8.30 0.29 -9.86
CA THR A 25 -8.48 0.42 -11.30
C THR A 25 -7.88 1.73 -11.80
N GLY A 26 -7.07 1.64 -12.86
CA GLY A 26 -6.36 2.77 -13.44
C GLY A 26 -7.26 3.77 -14.15
N GLU A 27 -8.47 3.33 -14.54
CA GLU A 27 -9.44 4.09 -15.32
C GLU A 27 -8.88 4.61 -16.67
N ALA A 28 -9.74 5.21 -17.49
CA ALA A 28 -9.30 5.90 -18.71
C ALA A 28 -8.46 7.16 -18.40
N GLY A 29 -7.69 7.63 -19.39
CA GLY A 29 -6.81 8.80 -19.26
C GLY A 29 -5.33 8.41 -19.22
N ALA A 30 -4.52 9.15 -18.46
CA ALA A 30 -3.11 8.81 -18.29
C ALA A 30 -2.91 7.47 -17.57
N SER A 31 -2.08 6.61 -18.16
CA SER A 31 -1.60 5.35 -17.55
C SER A 31 -0.30 5.54 -16.75
N THR A 32 0.04 6.79 -16.43
CA THR A 32 1.22 7.18 -15.65
C THR A 32 0.77 7.88 -14.38
N TYR A 33 1.46 7.58 -13.29
CA TYR A 33 1.03 7.95 -11.95
C TYR A 33 2.14 8.64 -11.18
N THR A 34 1.75 9.50 -10.24
CA THR A 34 2.65 10.09 -9.25
C THR A 34 2.12 9.79 -7.86
N SER A 35 3.00 9.35 -6.97
CA SER A 35 2.67 8.99 -5.59
C SER A 35 3.55 9.79 -4.63
N TYR A 36 2.97 10.19 -3.50
CA TYR A 36 3.57 11.02 -2.48
C TYR A 36 3.37 10.39 -1.10
N ILE A 37 4.34 10.60 -0.23
CA ILE A 37 4.22 10.33 1.21
C ILE A 37 4.13 11.68 1.89
N ASP A 38 2.89 12.12 2.13
CA ASP A 38 2.60 13.42 2.73
C ASP A 38 3.07 13.44 4.20
N TYR A 39 2.99 12.29 4.90
CA TYR A 39 3.55 12.09 6.23
C TYR A 39 3.85 10.61 6.48
N ALA A 40 4.93 10.32 7.23
CA ALA A 40 5.13 9.00 7.82
C ALA A 40 5.82 9.13 9.19
N ALA A 41 5.34 8.41 10.20
CA ALA A 41 5.97 8.38 11.52
C ALA A 41 7.40 7.79 11.47
N LEU A 42 7.66 6.89 10.50
CA LEU A 42 8.99 6.35 10.21
C LEU A 42 9.89 7.32 9.43
N GLY A 43 9.40 8.51 9.07
CA GLY A 43 10.05 9.47 8.16
C GLY A 43 9.76 9.14 6.69
N SER A 44 9.28 10.13 5.93
CA SER A 44 8.86 9.92 4.54
C SER A 44 9.99 9.42 3.62
N SER A 45 11.25 9.77 3.90
CA SER A 45 12.42 9.29 3.15
C SER A 45 12.69 7.80 3.32
N ASN A 46 12.06 7.15 4.31
CA ASN A 46 12.17 5.72 4.56
C ASN A 46 11.07 4.90 3.90
N ILE A 47 10.12 5.55 3.21
CA ILE A 47 9.02 4.90 2.51
C ILE A 47 9.25 5.00 1.01
N THR A 48 9.11 3.89 0.29
CA THR A 48 9.16 3.84 -1.17
C THR A 48 7.77 3.58 -1.72
N THR A 49 7.47 4.11 -2.91
CA THR A 49 6.21 3.83 -3.59
C THR A 49 6.44 3.64 -5.07
N LYS A 50 5.66 2.74 -5.67
CA LYS A 50 5.56 2.60 -7.13
C LYS A 50 4.18 2.08 -7.49
N VAL A 51 3.68 2.48 -8.66
CA VAL A 51 2.48 1.87 -9.24
C VAL A 51 2.91 0.80 -10.24
N VAL A 52 2.26 -0.35 -10.17
CA VAL A 52 2.53 -1.49 -11.06
C VAL A 52 1.23 -1.87 -11.76
N ALA A 53 1.28 -1.95 -13.09
CA ALA A 53 0.22 -2.55 -13.89
C ALA A 53 0.24 -4.08 -13.72
N MET A 54 -0.91 -4.68 -13.49
CA MET A 54 -1.06 -6.13 -13.37
C MET A 54 -0.91 -6.78 -14.75
N SER A 55 -0.32 -7.98 -14.79
CA SER A 55 -0.22 -8.76 -16.04
C SER A 55 -1.59 -9.22 -16.57
N ALA A 56 -2.56 -9.35 -15.68
CA ALA A 56 -3.96 -9.62 -16.00
C ALA A 56 -4.86 -8.83 -15.04
N ALA A 57 -5.75 -8.00 -15.58
CA ALA A 57 -6.75 -7.29 -14.80
C ALA A 57 -7.73 -8.27 -14.13
N ARG A 58 -8.17 -7.91 -12.93
CA ARG A 58 -9.12 -8.62 -12.08
C ARG A 58 -10.27 -7.67 -11.72
N THR A 59 -11.33 -8.22 -11.12
CA THR A 59 -12.47 -7.39 -10.72
C THR A 59 -12.02 -6.34 -9.70
N GLY A 60 -12.15 -5.07 -10.06
CA GLY A 60 -11.75 -3.92 -9.24
C GLY A 60 -10.24 -3.70 -9.14
N ALA A 61 -9.42 -4.33 -9.97
CA ALA A 61 -7.99 -4.08 -9.98
C ALA A 61 -7.32 -4.41 -11.32
N ASP A 62 -6.70 -3.42 -11.93
CA ASP A 62 -5.73 -3.60 -13.03
C ASP A 62 -4.35 -3.02 -12.69
N HIS A 63 -4.24 -2.31 -11.56
CA HIS A 63 -3.01 -1.78 -11.00
C HIS A 63 -2.94 -2.05 -9.49
N TYR A 64 -1.74 -1.92 -8.94
CA TYR A 64 -1.55 -1.73 -7.51
C TYR A 64 -0.50 -0.67 -7.20
N LEU A 65 -0.75 0.08 -6.12
CA LEU A 65 0.27 0.89 -5.46
C LEU A 65 1.03 -0.03 -4.50
N GLU A 66 2.31 -0.26 -4.79
CA GLU A 66 3.22 -0.94 -3.87
C GLU A 66 3.92 0.08 -2.98
N VAL A 67 3.70 -0.04 -1.68
CA VAL A 67 4.43 0.69 -0.64
C VAL A 67 5.50 -0.23 -0.07
N GLY A 68 6.74 0.20 -0.08
CA GLY A 68 7.88 -0.50 0.51
C GLY A 68 8.64 0.39 1.49
N PHE A 69 9.70 -0.16 2.06
CA PHE A 69 10.51 0.53 3.07
C PHE A 69 12.00 0.43 2.73
N THR A 70 12.75 1.50 2.98
CA THR A 70 14.21 1.48 2.86
C THR A 70 14.84 0.77 4.06
N SER A 71 16.15 0.49 3.99
CA SER A 71 16.89 0.00 5.17
C SER A 71 16.87 0.98 6.34
N GLY A 72 16.71 2.29 6.08
CA GLY A 72 16.59 3.33 7.10
C GLY A 72 15.32 3.23 7.94
N ALA A 73 14.29 2.51 7.46
CA ALA A 73 13.09 2.22 8.24
C ALA A 73 13.36 1.26 9.42
N GLY A 74 14.49 0.52 9.40
CA GLY A 74 14.87 -0.39 10.46
C GLY A 74 13.99 -1.64 10.53
N SER A 75 13.59 -2.02 11.75
CA SER A 75 12.78 -3.21 12.02
C SER A 75 11.55 -2.87 12.85
N LEU A 76 10.46 -3.57 12.59
CA LEU A 76 9.23 -3.48 13.35
C LEU A 76 9.21 -4.58 14.41
N ALA A 77 9.39 -4.20 15.68
CA ALA A 77 9.37 -5.13 16.80
C ALA A 77 7.99 -5.80 16.97
N ALA A 78 7.97 -6.98 17.60
CA ALA A 78 6.75 -7.71 17.93
C ALA A 78 5.76 -6.84 18.70
N GLY A 79 4.48 -6.85 18.30
CA GLY A 79 3.41 -6.06 18.89
C GLY A 79 3.48 -4.56 18.66
N LYS A 80 4.39 -4.08 17.79
CA LYS A 80 4.51 -2.66 17.44
C LYS A 80 3.90 -2.35 16.09
N ALA A 81 3.52 -1.08 15.93
CA ALA A 81 3.02 -0.52 14.69
C ALA A 81 4.04 0.44 14.07
N THR A 82 3.96 0.64 12.76
CA THR A 82 4.77 1.65 12.04
C THR A 82 4.40 3.08 12.43
N GLY A 83 3.27 3.27 13.10
CA GLY A 83 2.58 4.55 13.13
C GLY A 83 2.02 4.89 11.74
N ASP A 84 1.59 6.14 11.58
CA ASP A 84 0.88 6.59 10.39
C ASP A 84 1.78 6.62 9.17
N ILE A 85 1.24 6.18 8.04
CA ILE A 85 1.80 6.37 6.70
C ILE A 85 0.68 6.98 5.85
N GLN A 86 0.80 8.26 5.54
CA GLN A 86 -0.18 9.00 4.75
C GLN A 86 0.32 9.08 3.30
N ASN A 87 -0.28 8.26 2.44
CA ASN A 87 0.03 8.24 1.02
C ASN A 87 -1.06 8.93 0.19
N ARG A 88 -0.63 9.64 -0.85
CA ARG A 88 -1.49 10.20 -1.89
C ARG A 88 -1.00 9.77 -3.26
N LEU A 89 -1.94 9.46 -4.14
CA LEU A 89 -1.72 9.00 -5.50
C LEU A 89 -2.57 9.86 -6.44
N ASN A 90 -2.00 10.28 -7.57
CA ASN A 90 -2.74 10.90 -8.66
C ASN A 90 -2.20 10.43 -10.02
N LYS A 91 -3.05 10.51 -11.05
CA LYS A 91 -2.60 10.42 -12.44
C LYS A 91 -1.79 11.66 -12.79
N THR A 92 -0.83 11.53 -13.70
CA THR A 92 0.04 12.65 -14.10
C THR A 92 -0.73 13.79 -14.80
N ASP A 93 -1.88 13.48 -15.39
CA ASP A 93 -2.78 14.45 -16.03
C ASP A 93 -3.88 14.97 -15.09
N TRP A 94 -3.89 14.55 -13.82
CA TRP A 94 -4.92 14.87 -12.83
C TRP A 94 -6.35 14.47 -13.22
N SER A 95 -6.50 13.56 -14.19
CA SER A 95 -7.80 12.95 -14.45
C SER A 95 -8.27 12.16 -13.22
N ASN A 96 -9.59 12.11 -13.04
CA ASN A 96 -10.17 11.52 -11.83
C ASN A 96 -9.99 10.01 -11.80
N PHE A 97 -9.91 9.48 -10.58
CA PHE A 97 -10.21 8.09 -10.28
C PHE A 97 -11.69 7.96 -9.90
N SER A 98 -12.28 6.80 -10.18
CA SER A 98 -13.41 6.31 -9.43
C SER A 98 -12.84 5.40 -8.34
N GLU A 99 -13.03 5.73 -7.06
CA GLU A 99 -12.54 4.85 -5.99
C GLU A 99 -13.57 3.77 -5.61
N THR A 100 -14.83 3.91 -6.03
CA THR A 100 -15.92 3.02 -5.58
C THR A 100 -15.88 1.62 -6.19
N ASP A 101 -15.15 1.45 -7.29
CA ASP A 101 -14.90 0.19 -7.98
C ASP A 101 -13.50 -0.39 -7.70
N ASP A 102 -12.67 0.30 -6.91
CA ASP A 102 -11.38 -0.20 -6.49
C ASP A 102 -11.52 -1.33 -5.47
N TYR A 103 -10.75 -2.40 -5.69
CA TYR A 103 -10.75 -3.57 -4.82
C TYR A 103 -10.34 -3.23 -3.38
N SER A 104 -9.28 -2.43 -3.18
CA SER A 104 -8.79 -2.07 -1.84
C SER A 104 -9.50 -0.89 -1.20
N TYR A 105 -10.42 -0.21 -1.90
CA TYR A 105 -11.07 0.97 -1.34
C TYR A 105 -11.95 0.62 -0.15
N GLY A 106 -11.93 1.53 0.82
CA GLY A 106 -12.74 1.47 2.03
C GLY A 106 -13.07 2.89 2.49
N THR A 107 -14.24 3.04 3.12
CA THR A 107 -14.77 4.34 3.56
C THR A 107 -14.41 4.66 5.02
N ASN A 108 -13.44 3.96 5.58
CA ASN A 108 -13.09 4.07 6.99
C ASN A 108 -12.37 5.40 7.24
N THR A 109 -12.79 6.12 8.29
CA THR A 109 -12.17 7.38 8.71
C THR A 109 -11.14 7.21 9.82
N SER A 110 -10.92 5.96 10.26
CA SER A 110 -9.91 5.56 11.25
C SER A 110 -9.28 4.24 10.81
N TYR A 111 -8.08 3.94 11.32
CA TYR A 111 -7.39 2.69 11.02
C TYR A 111 -8.21 1.49 11.50
N ALA A 112 -8.38 0.53 10.60
CA ALA A 112 -9.04 -0.74 10.85
C ALA A 112 -8.40 -1.81 9.96
N ASP A 113 -8.66 -3.07 10.29
CA ASP A 113 -8.23 -4.20 9.46
C ASP A 113 -8.81 -4.08 8.05
N ALA A 114 -7.93 -4.18 7.05
CA ALA A 114 -8.25 -4.00 5.64
C ALA A 114 -7.88 -5.26 4.86
N PRO A 115 -8.71 -6.33 4.87
CA PRO A 115 -8.37 -7.62 4.29
C PRO A 115 -8.20 -7.60 2.75
N LYS A 116 -8.63 -6.52 2.09
CA LYS A 116 -8.44 -6.28 0.66
C LYS A 116 -7.16 -5.51 0.33
N ILE A 117 -6.36 -5.16 1.33
CA ILE A 117 -4.98 -4.68 1.18
C ILE A 117 -4.07 -5.84 1.54
N THR A 118 -3.06 -6.10 0.71
CA THR A 118 -2.19 -7.28 0.88
C THR A 118 -0.81 -6.88 1.37
N VAL A 119 -0.24 -7.66 2.28
CA VAL A 119 1.11 -7.46 2.81
C VAL A 119 1.97 -8.68 2.49
N TYR A 120 3.22 -8.42 2.10
CA TYR A 120 4.20 -9.44 1.77
C TYR A 120 5.46 -9.26 2.60
N VAL A 121 6.10 -10.37 2.95
CA VAL A 121 7.43 -10.41 3.58
C VAL A 121 8.32 -11.28 2.71
N GLY A 122 9.40 -10.70 2.17
CA GLY A 122 10.29 -11.40 1.24
C GLY A 122 9.55 -11.90 -0.01
N GLY A 123 8.50 -11.21 -0.44
CA GLY A 123 7.66 -11.57 -1.59
C GLY A 123 6.58 -12.63 -1.32
N THR A 124 6.50 -13.18 -0.10
CA THR A 124 5.44 -14.12 0.28
C THR A 124 4.27 -13.37 0.91
N LEU A 125 3.04 -13.65 0.47
CA LEU A 125 1.82 -13.06 1.03
C LEU A 125 1.64 -13.52 2.49
N VAL A 126 1.50 -12.56 3.42
CA VAL A 126 1.32 -12.84 4.86
C VAL A 126 0.03 -12.24 5.44
N TYR A 127 -0.62 -11.31 4.75
CA TYR A 127 -1.90 -10.73 5.15
C TYR A 127 -2.71 -10.28 3.94
N GLY A 128 -4.03 -10.35 4.07
CA GLY A 128 -5.00 -9.92 3.07
C GLY A 128 -5.25 -10.97 1.99
N THR A 129 -6.10 -10.61 1.04
CA THR A 129 -6.48 -11.46 -0.10
C THR A 129 -6.29 -10.67 -1.38
N GLU A 130 -5.49 -11.21 -2.31
CA GLU A 130 -5.30 -10.63 -3.64
C GLU A 130 -6.63 -10.66 -4.44
N PRO A 131 -6.87 -9.70 -5.33
CA PRO A 131 -8.04 -9.71 -6.21
C PRO A 131 -8.03 -10.92 -7.16
N SER A 132 -9.22 -11.47 -7.46
CA SER A 132 -9.44 -12.70 -8.24
C SER A 132 -10.14 -12.50 -9.57
#